data_AF-A0A956STE1-F1
#
_entry.id   AF-A0A956STE1-F1
#
_cell.length_a   1.000
_cell.length_b   1.000
_cell.length_c   1.000
_cell.angle_alpha   90.00
_cell.angle_beta   90.00
_cell.angle_gamma   90.00
#
_symmetry.space_group_name_H-M   'P 1'
#
loop_
_entity.id
_entity.type
_entity.pdbx_description
1 polymer ?
#
loop_
_entity_poly.entity_id
_entity_poly.type
_entity_poly.pdbx_seq_one_letter_code
_entity_poly.pdbx_strand_id
1 'polypeptide(L)'
;NQSRCSAGIIADGPKGPAFHAKMGAVELARRTGLPIVPGNWWASRRLTFGSWDRTIVPLPFTRMTFAFEPPLHVAPDATRDEMEAIRRELTRRLQRARNRARLHCAHA
;
A
#
# COMPACT_ATOMS: atom_id res chain seq x y z
N ASN A 1 -8.02 -8.59 -27.00
CA ASN A 1 -8.46 -7.25 -26.57
C ASN A 1 -8.42 -7.19 -25.05
N GLN A 2 -7.29 -6.82 -24.43
CA GLN A 2 -7.18 -6.73 -22.97
C GLN A 2 -7.31 -5.26 -22.57
N SER A 3 -8.51 -4.87 -22.15
CA SER A 3 -8.78 -3.55 -21.58
C SER A 3 -7.90 -3.36 -20.34
N ARG A 4 -6.95 -2.42 -20.38
CA ARG A 4 -6.17 -2.07 -19.19
C ARG A 4 -7.09 -1.37 -18.19
N CYS A 5 -7.40 -2.04 -17.09
CA CYS A 5 -8.20 -1.49 -15.99
C CYS A 5 -7.29 -1.20 -14.79
N SER A 6 -7.58 -0.11 -14.06
CA SER A 6 -6.94 0.19 -12.78
C SER A 6 -7.76 -0.36 -11.63
N ALA A 7 -7.10 -0.89 -10.60
CA ALA A 7 -7.73 -1.41 -9.40
C ALA A 7 -6.98 -0.94 -8.14
N GLY A 8 -7.72 -0.80 -7.04
CA GLY A 8 -7.17 -0.51 -5.71
C GLY A 8 -7.30 -1.72 -4.79
N ILE A 9 -6.26 -2.00 -4.00
CA ILE A 9 -6.23 -3.12 -3.04
C ILE A 9 -5.71 -2.61 -1.70
N ILE A 10 -6.39 -3.02 -0.62
CA ILE A 10 -5.88 -2.87 0.75
C ILE A 10 -4.84 -3.98 0.98
N ALA A 11 -3.57 -3.59 1.07
CA ALA A 11 -2.44 -4.52 0.96
C ALA A 11 -2.27 -5.48 2.15
N ASP A 12 -2.70 -5.09 3.35
CA ASP A 12 -2.56 -5.88 4.60
C ASP A 12 -3.72 -6.86 4.84
N GLY A 13 -4.82 -6.79 4.07
CA GLY A 13 -5.95 -7.73 4.12
C GLY A 13 -6.57 -7.91 5.52
N PRO A 14 -7.38 -8.95 5.80
CA PRO A 14 -8.18 -9.04 7.04
C PRO A 14 -7.49 -9.69 8.25
N LYS A 15 -6.20 -10.03 8.13
CA LYS A 15 -5.42 -10.77 9.16
C LYS A 15 -4.05 -10.14 9.28
N GLY A 16 -3.57 -9.93 10.51
CA GLY A 16 -2.29 -9.26 10.79
C GLY A 16 -1.05 -9.95 10.23
N PRO A 17 0.14 -9.35 10.42
CA PRO A 17 0.41 -8.09 11.14
C PRO A 17 0.04 -6.83 10.34
N ALA A 18 -0.35 -5.76 11.04
CA ALA A 18 -0.69 -4.47 10.43
C ALA A 18 0.47 -3.91 9.61
N PHE A 19 0.16 -3.23 8.50
CA PHE A 19 1.16 -2.57 7.65
C PHE A 19 2.16 -3.50 6.97
N HIS A 20 1.84 -4.79 6.86
CA HIS A 20 2.58 -5.76 6.05
C HIS A 20 1.77 -6.18 4.84
N ALA A 21 2.34 -5.97 3.65
CA ALA A 21 1.66 -6.36 2.42
C ALA A 21 1.56 -7.89 2.31
N LYS A 22 0.42 -8.38 1.85
CA LYS A 22 0.19 -9.78 1.50
C LYS A 22 0.56 -10.07 0.05
N MET A 23 0.66 -11.36 -0.27
CA MET A 23 1.06 -11.80 -1.61
C MET A 23 0.04 -11.47 -2.71
N GLY A 24 -1.22 -11.18 -2.37
CA GLY A 24 -2.29 -10.98 -3.35
C GLY A 24 -2.00 -9.90 -4.40
N ALA A 25 -1.45 -8.75 -4.00
CA ALA A 25 -1.08 -7.69 -4.93
C ALA A 25 0.07 -8.09 -5.87
N VAL A 26 1.05 -8.84 -5.36
CA VAL A 26 2.20 -9.35 -6.12
C VAL A 26 1.74 -10.40 -7.14
N GLU A 27 0.88 -11.34 -6.73
CA GLU A 27 0.34 -12.37 -7.62
C GLU A 27 -0.56 -11.77 -8.70
N LEU A 28 -1.37 -10.75 -8.37
CA LEU A 28 -2.17 -10.05 -9.37
C LEU A 28 -1.28 -9.33 -10.40
N ALA A 29 -0.23 -8.65 -9.94
CA ALA A 29 0.72 -8.00 -10.83
C ALA A 29 1.43 -9.01 -11.75
N ARG A 30 1.85 -10.16 -11.21
CA ARG A 30 2.45 -11.25 -12.00
C ARG A 30 1.52 -11.76 -13.10
N ARG A 31 0.25 -12.01 -12.76
CA ARG A 31 -0.75 -12.57 -13.69
C ARG A 31 -1.20 -11.59 -14.76
N THR A 32 -1.28 -10.31 -14.42
CA THR A 32 -1.81 -9.26 -15.30
C THR A 32 -0.72 -8.52 -16.08
N GLY A 33 0.53 -8.61 -15.63
CA GLY A 33 1.64 -7.79 -16.15
C GLY A 33 1.51 -6.30 -15.81
N LEU A 34 0.54 -5.90 -14.97
CA LEU A 34 0.36 -4.51 -14.54
C LEU A 34 1.28 -4.18 -13.36
N PRO A 35 1.84 -2.96 -13.31
CA PRO A 35 2.67 -2.55 -12.19
C PRO A 35 1.85 -2.31 -10.93
N ILE A 36 2.48 -2.51 -9.77
CA ILE A 36 1.96 -2.11 -8.47
C ILE A 36 2.46 -0.70 -8.19
N VAL A 37 1.55 0.25 -7.93
CA VAL A 37 1.92 1.60 -7.47
C VAL A 37 1.68 1.68 -5.97
N PRO A 38 2.71 1.60 -5.12
CA PRO A 38 2.53 1.63 -3.67
C PRO A 38 2.13 3.04 -3.23
N GLY A 39 0.97 3.16 -2.58
CA GLY A 39 0.47 4.41 -2.05
C GLY A 39 0.01 4.27 -0.59
N ASN A 40 0.17 5.32 0.18
CA ASN A 40 -0.38 5.41 1.53
C ASN A 40 -0.81 6.85 1.82
N TRP A 41 -1.54 7.04 2.91
CA TRP A 41 -2.10 8.33 3.28
C TRP A 41 -2.03 8.58 4.78
N TRP A 42 -2.23 9.85 5.15
CA TRP A 42 -2.31 10.28 6.54
C TRP A 42 -3.31 11.43 6.70
N ALA A 43 -3.91 11.54 7.88
CA ALA A 43 -4.79 12.62 8.27
C ALA A 43 -4.28 13.32 9.54
N SER A 44 -4.31 14.66 9.55
CA SER A 44 -3.84 15.48 10.68
C SER A 44 -4.70 15.26 11.92
N ARG A 45 -6.03 15.35 11.77
CA ARG A 45 -7.03 15.05 12.79
C ARG A 45 -7.71 13.72 12.48
N ARG A 46 -7.55 12.74 13.36
CA ARG A 46 -8.04 11.38 13.13
C ARG A 46 -8.31 10.62 14.42
N LEU A 47 -9.23 9.67 14.35
CA LEU A 47 -9.36 8.59 15.31
C LEU A 47 -8.53 7.40 14.84
N THR A 48 -7.78 6.78 15.74
CA THR A 48 -7.06 5.53 15.45
C THR A 48 -7.66 4.45 16.32
N PHE A 49 -8.23 3.42 15.70
CA PHE A 49 -8.80 2.30 16.45
C PHE A 49 -7.68 1.45 17.08
N GLY A 50 -7.99 0.88 18.25
CA GLY A 50 -7.11 -0.08 18.95
C GLY A 50 -7.14 -1.49 18.36
N SER A 51 -7.84 -1.70 17.24
CA SER A 51 -7.92 -2.96 16.51
C SER A 51 -6.56 -3.38 15.95
N TRP A 52 -6.45 -4.67 15.61
CA TRP A 52 -5.21 -5.30 15.16
C TRP A 52 -4.59 -4.62 13.92
N ASP A 53 -5.41 -3.98 13.08
CA ASP A 53 -5.05 -3.28 11.84
C ASP A 53 -4.71 -1.79 12.04
N ARG A 54 -4.95 -1.24 13.25
CA ARG A 54 -4.74 0.17 13.59
C ARG A 54 -5.42 1.12 12.58
N THR A 55 -6.65 0.77 12.17
CA THR A 55 -7.42 1.56 11.21
C THR A 55 -7.61 3.00 11.68
N ILE A 56 -7.46 3.91 10.72
CA ILE A 56 -7.58 5.36 10.92
C ILE A 56 -8.88 5.83 10.29
N VAL A 57 -9.67 6.58 11.05
CA VAL A 57 -10.82 7.34 10.54
C VAL A 57 -10.48 8.83 10.59
N PRO A 58 -10.42 9.53 9.44
CA PRO A 58 -10.21 10.96 9.42
C PRO A 58 -11.40 11.69 10.06
N LEU A 59 -11.15 12.69 10.89
CA LEU A 59 -12.21 13.55 11.40
C LEU A 59 -12.73 14.48 10.29
N PRO A 60 -13.99 14.93 10.33
CA PRO A 60 -14.53 15.89 9.35
C PRO A 60 -13.63 17.11 9.19
N PHE A 61 -13.46 17.56 7.94
CA PHE A 61 -12.64 18.72 7.57
C PHE A 61 -11.15 18.61 7.97
N THR A 62 -10.64 17.40 8.21
CA THR A 62 -9.20 17.21 8.37
C THR A 62 -8.49 17.35 7.04
N ARG A 63 -7.24 17.84 7.08
CA ARG A 63 -6.37 17.68 5.93
C ARG A 63 -5.90 16.23 5.84
N MET A 64 -5.88 15.72 4.62
CA MET A 64 -5.28 14.44 4.27
C MET A 64 -4.10 14.65 3.32
N THR A 65 -3.07 13.83 3.47
CA THR A 65 -1.94 13.80 2.55
C THR A 65 -1.79 12.40 2.01
N PHE A 66 -1.64 12.27 0.70
CA PHE A 66 -1.35 11.03 0.01
C PHE A 66 0.09 11.05 -0.46
N ALA A 67 0.78 9.93 -0.33
CA ALA A 67 2.13 9.76 -0.86
C ALA A 67 2.19 8.45 -1.63
N PHE A 68 2.87 8.50 -2.76
CA PHE A 68 3.11 7.35 -3.63
C PHE A 68 4.61 7.12 -3.76
N GLU A 69 4.98 5.86 -3.91
CA GLU A 69 6.33 5.41 -4.20
C GLU A 69 6.43 4.95 -5.66
N PRO A 70 7.66 4.82 -6.20
CA PRO A 70 7.85 4.31 -7.54
C PRO A 70 7.16 2.95 -7.77
N PRO A 71 6.73 2.65 -9.01
CA PRO A 71 6.09 1.38 -9.31
C PRO A 71 7.00 0.16 -9.07
N LEU A 72 6.37 -0.98 -8.75
CA LEU A 72 6.99 -2.30 -8.71
C LEU A 72 6.45 -3.13 -9.87
N HIS A 73 7.34 -3.83 -10.56
CA HIS A 73 7.00 -4.76 -11.62
C HIS A 73 7.28 -6.19 -11.16
N VAL A 74 6.47 -7.13 -11.62
CA VAL A 74 6.62 -8.56 -11.33
C VAL A 74 6.71 -9.28 -12.66
N ALA A 75 7.82 -9.97 -12.90
CA ALA A 75 7.99 -10.76 -14.12
C ALA A 75 6.99 -11.92 -14.14
N PRO A 76 6.43 -12.30 -15.31
CA PRO A 76 5.43 -13.36 -15.40
C PRO A 76 5.93 -14.73 -14.90
N ASP A 77 7.24 -14.97 -15.05
CA ASP A 77 8.00 -16.14 -14.66
C ASP A 77 8.70 -16.01 -13.29
N ALA A 78 8.40 -14.94 -12.53
CA ALA A 78 8.99 -14.72 -11.22
C ALA A 78 8.77 -15.93 -10.28
N THR A 79 9.86 -16.38 -9.68
CA THR A 79 9.89 -17.45 -8.70
C THR A 79 9.23 -17.03 -7.38
N ARG A 80 8.97 -18.01 -6.51
CA ARG A 80 8.40 -17.76 -5.18
C ARG A 80 9.27 -16.81 -4.35
N ASP A 81 10.58 -16.95 -4.43
CA ASP A 81 11.52 -16.15 -3.63
C ASP A 81 11.62 -14.71 -4.17
N GLU A 82 11.58 -14.54 -5.49
CA GLU A 82 11.51 -13.22 -6.13
C GLU A 82 10.20 -12.50 -5.78
N MET A 83 9.07 -13.21 -5.83
CA MET A 83 7.77 -12.66 -5.40
C MET A 83 7.78 -12.27 -3.92
N GLU A 84 8.41 -13.07 -3.05
CA GLU A 84 8.55 -12.74 -1.64
C GLU A 84 9.47 -11.53 -1.41
N ALA A 85 10.56 -11.40 -2.16
CA ALA A 85 11.40 -10.22 -2.14
C ALA A 85 10.63 -8.95 -2.56
N ILE A 86 9.81 -9.05 -3.62
CA ILE A 86 8.95 -7.96 -4.08
C ILE A 86 7.88 -7.64 -3.03
N ARG A 87 7.27 -8.63 -2.38
CA ARG A 87 6.28 -8.40 -1.31
C ARG A 87 6.89 -7.66 -0.12
N ARG A 88 8.13 -8.00 0.27
CA ARG A 88 8.89 -7.28 1.30
C ARG A 88 9.20 -5.86 0.87
N GLU A 89 9.61 -5.65 -0.39
CA GLU A 89 9.85 -4.30 -0.91
C GLU A 89 8.57 -3.47 -0.99
N LEU A 90 7.44 -4.05 -1.39
CA LEU A 90 6.13 -3.43 -1.37
C LEU A 90 5.77 -2.97 0.05
N THR A 91 6.00 -3.81 1.05
CA THR A 91 5.82 -3.45 2.47
C THR A 91 6.68 -2.23 2.84
N ARG A 92 7.97 -2.24 2.50
CA ARG A 92 8.88 -1.11 2.77
C ARG A 92 8.44 0.18 2.08
N ARG A 93 7.95 0.10 0.83
CA ARG A 93 7.45 1.26 0.08
C ARG A 93 6.16 1.81 0.68
N LEU A 94 5.21 0.96 1.08
CA LEU A 94 3.99 1.40 1.76
C LEU A 94 4.27 2.09 3.10
N GLN A 95 5.26 1.61 3.86
CA GLN A 95 5.70 2.25 5.10
C GLN A 95 6.40 3.59 4.84
N ARG A 96 7.25 3.68 3.81
CA ARG A 96 7.86 4.94 3.36
C ARG A 96 6.82 5.98 2.94
N ALA A 97 5.86 5.59 2.10
CA ALA A 97 4.73 6.44 1.72
C ALA A 97 3.97 6.96 2.95
N ARG A 98 3.65 6.07 3.90
CA ARG A 98 2.95 6.47 5.14
C ARG A 98 3.73 7.52 5.92
N ASN A 99 5.03 7.33 6.09
CA ASN A 99 5.89 8.27 6.81
C ASN A 99 5.98 9.62 6.10
N ARG A 100 6.14 9.62 4.77
CA ARG A 100 6.11 10.85 3.97
C ARG A 100 4.79 11.58 4.09
N ALA A 101 3.67 10.87 3.93
CA ALA A 101 2.33 11.42 4.11
C ALA A 101 2.16 12.03 5.50
N ARG A 102 2.60 11.33 6.56
CA ARG A 102 2.57 11.83 7.93
C ARG A 102 3.38 13.11 8.12
N LEU A 103 4.62 13.16 7.63
CA LEU A 103 5.50 14.32 7.76
C LEU A 103 4.93 15.53 7.04
N HIS A 104 4.48 15.39 5.80
CA HIS A 104 3.85 16.49 5.05
C HIS A 104 2.53 16.96 5.67
N CYS A 105 1.80 16.06 6.33
CA CYS A 105 0.56 16.42 7.03
C CYS A 105 0.82 17.16 8.36
N ALA A 106 2.00 17.02 8.97
CA ALA A 106 2.37 17.68 10.22
C ALA A 106 2.94 19.10 10.04
N HIS A 107 3.43 19.44 8.85
CA HIS A 107 4.09 20.73 8.53
C HIS A 107 3.21 21.72 7.77
N ALA A 108 1.91 21.47 7.66
CA ALA A 108 0.99 22.37 6.98
C ALA A 108 -0.16 22.72 7.93
#